data_AF-A0AAW8S0J6-F1
#
_entry.id   AF-A0AAW8S0J6-F1
#
_cell.length_a   1.000
_cell.length_b   1.000
_cell.length_c   1.000
_cell.angle_alpha   90.00
_cell.angle_beta   90.00
_cell.angle_gamma   90.00
#
_symmetry.space_group_name_H-M   'P 1'
#
loop_
_entity.id
_entity.type
_entity.pdbx_description
1 polymer ?
#
loop_
_entity_poly.entity_id
_entity_poly.type
_entity_poly.pdbx_seq_one_letter_code
_entity_poly.pdbx_strand_id
1 'polypeptide(L)'
;NKFDTVKAIEQLAPRIFEGMTVEEKIQYIKDNFISFSVTTRAKASSPNNKNLKVGIFLESTDSYTTKIQGDATEFTDFTVEINDSNFIDSQGFINALSYTDSSNGVVASSLNTDYIGVQLKVSLNALTVLNKSGFANEADLALKADLEEFQEYVTRDDNPHNVTAEQVGAYSKEEADENFTNKSDAEATYAKKTDLTKEKVGLGNVDNFATATQTEAEAAFNEERFMVPRTTRNL
;
A
#
# COMPACT_ATOMS: atom_id res chain seq x y z
N ASN A 1 48.77 -3.71 -4.75
CA ASN A 1 47.52 -3.18 -5.33
C ASN A 1 46.59 -2.76 -4.21
N LYS A 2 45.97 -1.59 -4.31
CA LYS A 2 45.00 -1.10 -3.31
C LYS A 2 43.63 -0.99 -3.97
N PHE A 3 42.60 -1.53 -3.31
CA PHE A 3 41.23 -1.55 -3.81
C PHE A 3 40.31 -0.80 -2.85
N ASP A 4 39.66 0.24 -3.36
CA ASP A 4 38.79 1.14 -2.59
C ASP A 4 37.39 0.52 -2.42
N THR A 5 37.05 0.12 -1.20
CA THR A 5 35.76 -0.51 -0.90
C THR A 5 34.62 0.51 -0.85
N VAL A 6 34.91 1.75 -0.43
CA VAL A 6 33.93 2.83 -0.36
C VAL A 6 33.45 3.16 -1.76
N LYS A 7 34.38 3.41 -2.67
CA LYS A 7 34.08 3.70 -4.08
C LYS A 7 33.34 2.55 -4.76
N ALA A 8 33.69 1.30 -4.45
CA ALA A 8 33.00 0.14 -5.01
C ALA A 8 31.52 0.08 -4.60
N ILE A 9 31.19 0.43 -3.36
CA ILE A 9 29.81 0.45 -2.88
C ILE A 9 29.07 1.70 -3.38
N GLU A 10 29.72 2.86 -3.49
CA GLU A 10 29.11 4.05 -4.08
C GLU A 10 28.71 3.84 -5.55
N GLN A 11 29.44 3.01 -6.30
CA GLN A 11 29.05 2.63 -7.65
C GLN A 11 27.75 1.81 -7.69
N LEU A 12 27.44 1.07 -6.63
CA LEU A 12 26.20 0.29 -6.51
C LEU A 12 25.05 1.14 -5.93
N ALA A 13 25.33 1.97 -4.92
CA ALA A 13 24.37 2.79 -4.21
C ALA A 13 24.89 4.25 -4.05
N PRO A 14 24.63 5.13 -5.04
CA PRO A 14 25.33 6.43 -5.21
C PRO A 14 25.20 7.49 -4.10
N ARG A 15 24.50 7.24 -3.01
CA ARG A 15 24.29 8.18 -1.89
C ARG A 15 24.31 7.52 -0.51
N ILE A 16 24.64 6.23 -0.45
CA ILE A 16 24.49 5.44 0.77
C ILE A 16 25.32 6.00 1.94
N PHE A 17 26.46 6.61 1.63
CA PHE A 17 27.39 7.20 2.59
C PHE A 17 27.25 8.71 2.78
N GLU A 18 26.22 9.33 2.21
CA GLU A 18 26.04 10.78 2.31
C GLU A 18 25.80 11.20 3.78
N GLY A 19 26.63 12.14 4.25
CA GLY A 19 26.62 12.64 5.62
C GLY A 19 27.44 11.81 6.62
N MET A 20 28.08 10.71 6.20
CA MET A 20 28.89 9.85 7.10
C MET A 20 30.37 10.27 7.11
N THR A 21 31.03 10.14 8.27
CA THR A 21 32.49 10.25 8.40
C THR A 21 33.20 9.04 7.76
N VAL A 22 34.52 9.12 7.60
CA VAL A 22 35.30 7.98 7.07
C VAL A 22 35.18 6.76 7.99
N GLU A 23 35.24 6.94 9.31
CA GLU A 23 35.07 5.81 10.24
C GLU A 23 33.68 5.18 10.13
N GLU A 24 32.63 6.01 10.07
CA GLU A 24 31.24 5.55 9.95
C GLU A 24 31.01 4.77 8.65
N LYS A 25 31.57 5.25 7.53
CA LYS A 25 31.53 4.54 6.25
C LYS A 25 32.16 3.16 6.38
N ILE A 26 33.36 3.08 6.94
CA ILE A 26 34.09 1.82 7.05
C ILE A 26 33.38 0.85 7.99
N GLN A 27 32.85 1.35 9.10
CA GLN A 27 32.05 0.54 10.02
C GLN A 27 30.80 0.00 9.31
N TYR A 28 30.06 0.85 8.59
CA TYR A 28 28.91 0.44 7.79
C TYR A 28 29.27 -0.65 6.78
N ILE A 29 30.41 -0.52 6.09
CA ILE A 29 30.89 -1.53 5.15
C ILE A 29 31.16 -2.86 5.87
N LYS A 30 31.84 -2.82 7.02
CA LYS A 30 32.17 -4.01 7.83
C LYS A 30 30.94 -4.70 8.40
N ASP A 31 29.94 -3.94 8.84
CA ASP A 31 28.69 -4.47 9.39
C ASP A 31 27.82 -5.15 8.32
N ASN A 32 27.88 -4.64 7.09
CA ASN A 32 27.11 -5.14 5.95
C ASN A 32 27.94 -6.09 5.04
N PHE A 33 29.14 -6.45 5.47
CA PHE A 33 30.05 -7.29 4.72
C PHE A 33 29.60 -8.75 4.68
N ILE A 34 29.66 -9.38 3.50
CA ILE A 34 29.46 -10.83 3.35
C ILE A 34 30.79 -11.50 3.02
N SER A 35 31.39 -11.09 1.91
CA SER A 35 32.67 -11.62 1.42
C SER A 35 33.28 -10.69 0.37
N PHE A 36 34.55 -10.90 0.06
CA PHE A 36 35.13 -10.42 -1.19
C PHE A 36 35.90 -11.55 -1.87
N SER A 37 35.89 -11.58 -3.20
CA SER A 37 36.76 -12.46 -3.96
C SER A 37 37.97 -11.70 -4.49
N VAL A 38 39.13 -12.33 -4.46
CA VAL A 38 40.35 -11.85 -5.09
C VAL A 38 40.64 -12.77 -6.26
N THR A 39 40.68 -12.22 -7.45
CA THR A 39 41.03 -12.94 -8.68
C THR A 39 42.29 -12.35 -9.28
N THR A 40 43.21 -13.19 -9.71
CA THR A 40 44.43 -12.75 -10.37
C THR A 40 44.79 -13.69 -11.51
N ARG A 41 45.35 -13.11 -12.57
CA ARG A 41 45.99 -13.86 -13.65
C ARG A 41 47.44 -13.45 -13.73
N ALA A 42 48.34 -14.41 -13.49
CA ALA A 42 49.76 -14.13 -13.49
C ALA A 42 50.57 -15.34 -13.93
N LYS A 43 51.82 -15.08 -14.31
CA LYS A 43 52.88 -16.06 -14.54
C LYS A 43 54.00 -15.80 -13.53
N ALA A 44 54.48 -16.85 -12.88
CA ALA A 44 55.47 -16.77 -11.82
C ALA A 44 56.67 -17.69 -12.08
N SER A 45 57.84 -17.27 -11.63
CA SER A 45 59.03 -18.10 -11.59
C SER A 45 59.87 -17.75 -10.36
N SER A 46 60.34 -18.77 -9.65
CA SER A 46 61.33 -18.66 -8.59
C SER A 46 62.38 -19.78 -8.75
N PRO A 47 63.48 -19.79 -7.97
CA PRO A 47 64.53 -20.81 -8.09
C PRO A 47 64.04 -22.24 -7.87
N ASN A 48 63.06 -22.44 -6.99
CA ASN A 48 62.65 -23.76 -6.52
C ASN A 48 61.25 -24.17 -7.02
N ASN A 49 60.43 -23.22 -7.47
CA ASN A 49 59.08 -23.49 -7.92
C ASN A 49 58.60 -22.41 -8.90
N LYS A 50 57.39 -22.58 -9.42
CA LYS A 50 56.70 -21.59 -10.25
C LYS A 50 55.48 -21.02 -9.54
N ASN A 51 55.52 -20.96 -8.20
CA ASN A 51 54.35 -20.59 -7.43
C ASN A 51 54.15 -19.07 -7.41
N LEU A 52 52.93 -18.65 -7.76
CA LEU A 52 52.39 -17.35 -7.39
C LEU A 52 51.94 -17.40 -5.93
N LYS A 53 52.15 -16.30 -5.19
CA LYS A 53 51.53 -16.04 -3.89
C LYS A 53 50.82 -14.70 -3.92
N VAL A 54 49.62 -14.64 -3.36
CA VAL A 54 48.92 -13.36 -3.12
C VAL A 54 48.58 -13.27 -1.65
N GLY A 55 49.14 -12.25 -1.00
CA GLY A 55 48.86 -11.89 0.38
C GLY A 55 47.87 -10.74 0.46
N ILE A 56 46.98 -10.78 1.45
CA ILE A 56 46.08 -9.67 1.80
C ILE A 56 46.50 -9.11 3.14
N PHE A 57 46.58 -7.78 3.23
CA PHE A 57 47.01 -7.08 4.44
C PHE A 57 45.98 -7.20 5.57
N LEU A 58 46.47 -7.49 6.77
CA LEU A 58 45.70 -7.53 8.01
C LEU A 58 46.28 -6.50 8.99
N GLU A 59 45.54 -5.41 9.19
CA GLU A 59 45.97 -4.24 9.97
C GLU A 59 46.27 -4.58 11.43
N SER A 60 45.50 -5.48 12.05
CA SER A 60 45.68 -5.88 13.45
C SER A 60 47.04 -6.54 13.75
N THR A 61 47.68 -7.09 12.72
CA THR A 61 49.00 -7.75 12.82
C THR A 61 50.09 -7.02 12.04
N ASP A 62 49.74 -5.90 11.39
CA ASP A 62 50.61 -5.16 10.47
C ASP A 62 51.35 -6.08 9.47
N SER A 63 50.64 -7.06 8.89
CA SER A 63 51.25 -8.10 8.07
C SER A 63 50.37 -8.54 6.90
N TYR A 64 50.99 -9.13 5.87
CA TYR A 64 50.29 -9.77 4.75
C TYR A 64 50.08 -11.26 5.03
N THR A 65 48.84 -11.72 4.93
CA THR A 65 48.48 -13.14 5.04
C THR A 65 48.26 -13.73 3.64
N THR A 66 49.00 -14.78 3.28
CA THR A 66 48.83 -15.50 2.00
C THR A 66 47.43 -16.13 1.91
N LYS A 67 46.69 -15.79 0.86
CA LYS A 67 45.35 -16.34 0.57
C LYS A 67 45.31 -17.15 -0.72
N ILE A 68 46.18 -16.82 -1.67
CA ILE A 68 46.37 -17.59 -2.90
C ILE A 68 47.80 -18.12 -2.92
N GLN A 69 47.96 -19.40 -3.22
CA GLN A 69 49.24 -19.99 -3.56
C GLN A 69 49.05 -21.13 -4.56
N GLY A 70 49.78 -21.12 -5.67
CA GLY A 70 49.72 -22.21 -6.64
C GLY A 70 50.68 -22.04 -7.80
N ASP A 71 50.90 -23.13 -8.56
CA ASP A 71 51.80 -23.15 -9.71
C ASP A 71 51.25 -22.31 -10.87
N ALA A 72 52.01 -21.29 -11.25
CA ALA A 72 51.72 -20.37 -12.33
C ALA A 72 52.86 -20.39 -13.36
N THR A 73 53.24 -21.59 -13.82
CA THR A 73 54.27 -21.78 -14.86
C THR A 73 53.93 -20.99 -16.12
N GLU A 74 52.65 -20.94 -16.49
CA GLU A 74 52.10 -20.07 -17.52
C GLU A 74 51.10 -19.08 -16.91
N PHE A 75 50.52 -18.18 -17.71
CA PHE A 75 49.46 -17.29 -17.23
C PHE A 75 48.25 -18.11 -16.79
N THR A 76 48.08 -18.23 -15.47
CA THR A 76 47.04 -19.03 -14.83
C THR A 76 46.16 -18.12 -13.97
N ASP A 77 44.86 -18.37 -14.01
CA ASP A 77 43.88 -17.68 -13.16
C ASP A 77 43.80 -18.35 -11.79
N PHE A 78 43.79 -17.55 -10.73
CA PHE A 78 43.50 -17.98 -9.37
C PHE A 78 42.42 -17.09 -8.78
N THR A 79 41.50 -17.71 -8.04
CA THR A 79 40.46 -17.01 -7.30
C THR A 79 40.35 -17.57 -5.89
N VAL A 80 40.20 -16.69 -4.91
CA VAL A 80 39.84 -17.05 -3.53
C VAL A 80 38.73 -16.14 -3.04
N GLU A 81 37.78 -16.69 -2.30
CA GLU A 81 36.77 -15.93 -1.57
C GLU A 81 37.18 -15.80 -0.11
N ILE A 82 37.07 -14.60 0.45
CA ILE A 82 37.44 -14.25 1.82
C ILE A 82 36.21 -13.64 2.48
N ASN A 83 35.78 -14.27 3.57
CA ASN A 83 34.60 -13.93 4.36
C ASN A 83 34.98 -13.33 5.73
N ASP A 84 36.07 -12.55 5.74
CA ASP A 84 36.56 -11.85 6.93
C ASP A 84 36.76 -10.37 6.61
N SER A 85 35.98 -9.51 7.28
CA SER A 85 35.99 -8.06 7.08
C SER A 85 37.22 -7.37 7.68
N ASN A 86 38.01 -8.06 8.52
CA ASN A 86 39.23 -7.50 9.11
C ASN A 86 40.33 -7.20 8.08
N PHE A 87 40.22 -7.76 6.87
CA PHE A 87 41.12 -7.45 5.74
C PHE A 87 40.77 -6.12 5.03
N ILE A 88 39.71 -5.43 5.46
CA ILE A 88 39.42 -4.04 5.09
C ILE A 88 40.05 -3.13 6.15
N ASP A 89 41.04 -2.35 5.75
CA ASP A 89 41.79 -1.48 6.67
C ASP A 89 40.94 -0.31 7.21
N SER A 90 41.49 0.40 8.20
CA SER A 90 40.89 1.61 8.78
C SER A 90 40.72 2.78 7.82
N GLN A 91 41.19 2.67 6.57
CA GLN A 91 40.99 3.64 5.50
C GLN A 91 40.03 3.15 4.42
N GLY A 92 39.45 1.95 4.58
CA GLY A 92 38.49 1.37 3.65
C GLY A 92 39.11 0.70 2.44
N PHE A 93 40.39 0.33 2.49
CA PHE A 93 41.07 -0.37 1.40
C PHE A 93 41.30 -1.85 1.70
N ILE A 94 41.22 -2.65 0.63
CA ILE A 94 41.77 -4.00 0.59
C ILE A 94 43.14 -3.89 -0.08
N ASN A 95 44.20 -4.23 0.64
CA ASN A 95 45.57 -4.18 0.12
C ASN A 95 46.02 -5.59 -0.25
N ALA A 96 46.28 -5.82 -1.54
CA ALA A 96 46.76 -7.09 -2.06
C ALA A 96 48.19 -6.98 -2.57
N LEU A 97 49.04 -7.93 -2.17
CA LEU A 97 50.42 -8.06 -2.60
C LEU A 97 50.62 -9.38 -3.33
N SER A 98 50.98 -9.30 -4.60
CA SER A 98 51.40 -10.48 -5.38
C SER A 98 52.92 -10.61 -5.30
N TYR A 99 53.41 -11.81 -5.00
CA TYR A 99 54.84 -12.08 -4.85
C TYR A 99 55.16 -13.54 -5.16
N THR A 100 56.45 -13.83 -5.27
CA THR A 100 57.00 -15.18 -5.46
C THR A 100 58.05 -15.45 -4.39
N ASP A 101 58.55 -16.68 -4.32
CA ASP A 101 59.70 -16.97 -3.46
C ASP A 101 60.96 -16.21 -3.90
N SER A 102 61.83 -15.92 -2.95
CA SER A 102 63.02 -15.10 -3.18
C SER A 102 64.01 -15.73 -4.18
N SER A 103 64.72 -14.87 -4.91
CA SER A 103 65.89 -15.26 -5.70
C SER A 103 66.98 -15.83 -4.79
N ASN A 104 67.79 -16.74 -5.33
CA ASN A 104 68.93 -17.34 -4.62
C ASN A 104 70.29 -16.77 -5.08
N GLY A 105 70.30 -15.69 -5.85
CA GLY A 105 71.51 -15.07 -6.38
C GLY A 105 72.11 -15.73 -7.64
N VAL A 106 71.53 -16.86 -8.09
CA VAL A 106 71.90 -17.55 -9.34
C VAL A 106 70.73 -17.60 -10.31
N VAL A 107 69.53 -17.94 -9.81
CA VAL A 107 68.28 -17.96 -10.57
C VAL A 107 67.42 -16.79 -10.12
N ALA A 108 67.08 -15.91 -11.05
CA ALA A 108 66.20 -14.78 -10.77
C ALA A 108 64.75 -15.24 -10.48
N SER A 109 64.05 -14.47 -9.65
CA SER A 109 62.61 -14.61 -9.47
C SER A 109 61.88 -13.57 -10.31
N SER A 110 60.80 -13.97 -10.95
CA SER A 110 59.99 -13.09 -11.78
C SER A 110 58.50 -13.32 -11.52
N LEU A 111 57.76 -12.22 -11.58
CA LEU A 111 56.31 -12.19 -11.48
C LEU A 111 55.80 -11.29 -12.59
N ASN A 112 54.97 -11.83 -13.47
CA ASN A 112 54.27 -11.07 -14.48
C ASN A 112 52.77 -11.18 -14.21
N THR A 113 52.14 -10.07 -13.85
CA THR A 113 50.70 -10.00 -13.55
C THR A 113 50.01 -9.36 -14.73
N ASP A 114 49.04 -10.06 -15.31
CA ASP A 114 48.14 -9.50 -16.32
C ASP A 114 47.10 -8.62 -15.61
N TYR A 115 46.33 -9.23 -14.70
CA TYR A 115 45.40 -8.49 -13.86
C TYR A 115 45.29 -9.06 -12.45
N ILE A 116 44.80 -8.20 -11.57
CA ILE A 116 44.30 -8.55 -10.24
C ILE A 116 43.06 -7.70 -9.98
N GLY A 117 41.97 -8.38 -9.62
CA GLY A 117 40.68 -7.78 -9.36
C GLY A 117 40.14 -8.23 -8.01
N VAL A 118 39.36 -7.35 -7.38
CA VAL A 118 38.61 -7.65 -6.17
C VAL A 118 37.14 -7.41 -6.45
N GLN A 119 36.29 -8.39 -6.12
CA GLN A 119 34.85 -8.25 -6.16
C GLN A 119 34.31 -8.28 -4.74
N LEU A 120 33.63 -7.20 -4.34
CA LEU A 120 33.05 -7.06 -3.00
C LEU A 120 31.58 -7.48 -3.02
N LYS A 121 31.17 -8.28 -2.02
CA LYS A 121 29.79 -8.70 -1.79
C LYS A 121 29.32 -8.18 -0.44
N VAL A 122 28.26 -7.37 -0.47
CA VAL A 122 27.64 -6.73 0.71
C VAL A 122 26.13 -6.96 0.72
N SER A 123 25.54 -6.91 1.92
CA SER A 123 24.09 -6.91 2.13
C SER A 123 23.63 -5.50 2.46
N LEU A 124 22.88 -4.84 1.58
CA LEU A 124 22.35 -3.51 1.84
C LEU A 124 20.85 -3.56 2.12
N ASN A 125 20.39 -2.80 3.12
CA ASN A 125 18.96 -2.61 3.34
C ASN A 125 18.35 -1.79 2.18
N ALA A 126 17.43 -2.40 1.43
CA ALA A 126 16.82 -1.77 0.27
C ALA A 126 16.07 -0.46 0.62
N LEU A 127 15.40 -0.40 1.76
CA LEU A 127 14.66 0.79 2.20
C LEU A 127 15.63 1.95 2.48
N THR A 128 16.75 1.67 3.15
CA THR A 128 17.79 2.67 3.43
C THR A 128 18.45 3.18 2.15
N VAL A 129 18.75 2.30 1.19
CA VAL A 129 19.28 2.68 -0.13
C VAL A 129 18.30 3.58 -0.88
N LEU A 130 17.02 3.22 -0.90
CA LEU A 130 15.97 4.02 -1.55
C LEU A 130 15.76 5.36 -0.85
N ASN A 131 15.85 5.40 0.49
CA ASN A 131 15.77 6.62 1.27
C ASN A 131 16.89 7.59 0.94
N LYS A 132 18.14 7.14 1.03
CA LYS A 132 19.31 7.95 0.66
C LYS A 132 19.29 8.40 -0.81
N SER A 133 18.72 7.58 -1.69
CA SER A 133 18.54 7.92 -3.11
C SER A 133 17.42 8.92 -3.37
N GLY A 134 16.55 9.18 -2.39
CA GLY A 134 15.40 10.09 -2.49
C GLY A 134 14.16 9.49 -3.15
N PHE A 135 14.08 8.16 -3.29
CA PHE A 135 12.93 7.46 -3.89
C PHE A 135 11.86 7.07 -2.88
N ALA A 136 12.23 6.92 -1.62
CA ALA A 136 11.33 6.61 -0.53
C ALA A 136 11.73 7.43 0.69
N ASN A 137 10.83 7.64 1.64
CA ASN A 137 11.21 8.15 2.96
C ASN A 137 10.85 7.07 3.98
N GLU A 138 11.81 6.69 4.82
CA GLU A 138 11.56 5.74 5.92
C GLU A 138 10.49 6.26 6.87
N ALA A 139 10.36 7.58 7.01
CA ALA A 139 9.29 8.20 7.79
C ALA A 139 7.89 7.93 7.21
N ASP A 140 7.77 7.74 5.89
CA ASP A 140 6.49 7.44 5.25
C ASP A 140 5.99 6.03 5.61
N LEU A 141 6.87 5.15 6.10
CA LEU A 141 6.44 3.85 6.63
C LEU A 141 5.53 4.03 7.86
N ALA A 142 5.80 5.04 8.69
CA ALA A 142 4.95 5.39 9.83
C ALA A 142 3.65 6.09 9.43
N LEU A 143 3.56 6.62 8.20
CA LEU A 143 2.35 7.20 7.63
C LEU A 143 1.45 6.17 6.94
N LYS A 144 1.92 4.93 6.78
CA LYS A 144 1.06 3.87 6.24
C LYS A 144 -0.04 3.59 7.26
N ALA A 145 -1.29 3.66 6.80
CA ALA A 145 -2.41 3.15 7.58
C ALA A 145 -2.17 1.67 7.88
N ASP A 146 -2.43 1.28 9.13
CA ASP A 146 -2.45 -0.12 9.48
C ASP A 146 -3.53 -0.81 8.63
N LEU A 147 -3.20 -1.97 8.06
CA LEU A 147 -4.13 -2.68 7.18
C LEU A 147 -5.40 -3.06 7.96
N GLU A 148 -5.26 -3.47 9.21
CA GLU A 148 -6.36 -3.81 10.11
C GLU A 148 -7.22 -2.58 10.38
N GLU A 149 -6.62 -1.44 10.76
CA GLU A 149 -7.36 -0.18 10.99
C GLU A 149 -8.11 0.28 9.73
N PHE A 150 -7.50 0.16 8.55
CA PHE A 150 -8.16 0.51 7.30
C PHE A 150 -9.34 -0.42 6.99
N GLN A 151 -9.18 -1.73 7.18
CA GLN A 151 -10.27 -2.68 6.97
C GLN A 151 -11.39 -2.45 7.97
N GLU A 152 -11.08 -2.21 9.25
CA GLU A 152 -12.06 -1.84 10.26
C GLU A 152 -12.83 -0.58 9.87
N TYR A 153 -12.13 0.49 9.45
CA TYR A 153 -12.76 1.72 8.97
C TYR A 153 -13.71 1.47 7.79
N VAL A 154 -13.31 0.65 6.82
CA VAL A 154 -14.15 0.30 5.66
C VAL A 154 -15.41 -0.45 6.08
N THR A 155 -15.33 -1.26 7.15
CA THR A 155 -16.48 -2.01 7.70
C THR A 155 -17.29 -1.24 8.74
N ARG A 156 -16.92 0.01 9.04
CA ARG A 156 -17.49 0.77 10.14
C ARG A 156 -18.82 1.41 9.74
N ASP A 157 -19.92 0.81 10.20
CA ASP A 157 -21.29 1.32 10.03
C ASP A 157 -21.78 2.22 11.19
N ASP A 158 -20.94 2.54 12.17
CA ASP A 158 -21.32 3.29 13.39
C ASP A 158 -21.30 4.83 13.24
N ASN A 159 -21.03 5.37 12.05
CA ASN A 159 -20.85 6.81 11.80
C ASN A 159 -21.42 7.29 10.44
N PRO A 160 -22.42 8.18 10.47
CA PRO A 160 -23.81 7.79 10.18
C PRO A 160 -23.93 7.04 8.84
N HIS A 161 -23.75 5.72 8.90
CA HIS A 161 -24.32 4.83 7.90
C HIS A 161 -25.35 3.97 8.61
N ASN A 162 -26.35 3.46 7.89
CA ASN A 162 -27.42 2.64 8.48
C ASN A 162 -28.27 3.33 9.58
N VAL A 163 -28.57 4.64 9.41
CA VAL A 163 -29.46 5.36 10.33
C VAL A 163 -30.85 4.70 10.39
N THR A 164 -31.31 4.36 11.60
CA THR A 164 -32.63 3.75 11.80
C THR A 164 -33.72 4.81 11.80
N ALA A 165 -34.97 4.41 11.51
CA ALA A 165 -36.12 5.30 11.61
C ALA A 165 -36.21 5.95 13.01
N GLU A 166 -35.92 5.17 14.06
CA GLU A 166 -35.86 5.64 15.45
C GLU A 166 -34.82 6.74 15.67
N GLN A 167 -33.62 6.62 15.08
CA GLN A 167 -32.55 7.61 15.22
C GLN A 167 -32.90 8.98 14.61
N VAL A 168 -33.82 9.02 13.64
CA VAL A 168 -34.30 10.27 13.02
C VAL A 168 -35.71 10.66 13.50
N GLY A 169 -36.28 9.94 14.48
CA GLY A 169 -37.62 10.17 14.98
C GLY A 169 -38.74 9.91 13.97
N ALA A 170 -38.49 9.08 12.96
CA ALA A 170 -39.48 8.61 12.01
C ALA A 170 -40.16 7.32 12.52
N TYR A 171 -41.43 7.13 12.14
CA TYR A 171 -42.15 5.88 12.41
C TYR A 171 -41.49 4.70 11.68
N SER A 172 -41.51 3.52 12.31
CA SER A 172 -41.23 2.26 11.61
C SER A 172 -42.27 2.03 10.51
N LYS A 173 -41.98 1.07 9.63
CA LYS A 173 -42.94 0.71 8.58
C LYS A 173 -44.24 0.18 9.18
N GLU A 174 -44.13 -0.66 10.22
CA GLU A 174 -45.26 -1.24 10.94
C GLU A 174 -46.07 -0.17 11.66
N GLU A 175 -45.42 0.76 12.36
CA GLU A 175 -46.11 1.87 13.03
C GLU A 175 -46.81 2.79 12.02
N ALA A 176 -46.20 3.01 10.85
CA ALA A 176 -46.84 3.77 9.79
C ALA A 176 -48.06 3.03 9.21
N ASP A 177 -47.95 1.73 8.98
CA ASP A 177 -49.03 0.89 8.47
C ASP A 177 -50.19 0.77 9.49
N GLU A 178 -49.92 0.83 10.79
CA GLU A 178 -50.94 0.84 11.84
C GLU A 178 -51.59 2.22 12.02
N ASN A 179 -50.79 3.30 12.03
CA ASN A 179 -51.28 4.65 12.34
C ASN A 179 -51.88 5.38 11.13
N PHE A 180 -51.49 5.03 9.91
CA PHE A 180 -51.97 5.66 8.69
C PHE A 180 -52.79 4.69 7.85
N THR A 181 -54.01 5.11 7.48
CA THR A 181 -54.83 4.33 6.56
C THR A 181 -54.21 4.34 5.18
N ASN A 182 -53.84 3.15 4.68
CA ASN A 182 -53.34 3.00 3.33
C ASN A 182 -54.45 3.20 2.30
N LYS A 183 -54.06 3.55 1.06
CA LYS A 183 -55.03 3.88 -0.01
C LYS A 183 -56.04 2.77 -0.26
N SER A 184 -55.61 1.50 -0.22
CA SER A 184 -56.50 0.34 -0.38
C SER A 184 -57.57 0.29 0.70
N ASP A 185 -57.19 0.52 1.95
CA ASP A 185 -58.07 0.38 3.11
C ASP A 185 -59.03 1.56 3.19
N ALA A 186 -58.56 2.75 2.81
CA ALA A 186 -59.40 3.92 2.67
C ALA A 186 -60.47 3.73 1.58
N GLU A 187 -60.09 3.16 0.44
CA GLU A 187 -61.02 2.88 -0.66
C GLU A 187 -62.02 1.75 -0.34
N ALA A 188 -61.64 0.80 0.53
CA ALA A 188 -62.52 -0.28 0.97
C ALA A 188 -63.48 0.15 2.09
N THR A 189 -63.03 1.02 2.99
CA THR A 189 -63.77 1.36 4.23
C THR A 189 -64.61 2.62 4.07
N TYR A 190 -64.12 3.63 3.34
CA TYR A 190 -64.79 4.91 3.21
C TYR A 190 -65.45 5.05 1.84
N ALA A 191 -66.71 5.48 1.84
CA ALA A 191 -67.40 5.79 0.60
C ALA A 191 -66.74 7.00 -0.08
N LYS A 192 -66.40 6.86 -1.37
CA LYS A 192 -65.94 7.99 -2.18
C LYS A 192 -67.09 9.00 -2.27
N LYS A 193 -66.80 10.30 -2.26
CA LYS A 193 -67.83 11.35 -2.41
C LYS A 193 -68.68 11.14 -3.67
N THR A 194 -68.07 10.66 -4.74
CA THR A 194 -68.73 10.32 -6.01
C THR A 194 -69.65 9.10 -5.92
N ASP A 195 -69.49 8.26 -4.89
CA ASP A 195 -70.30 7.08 -4.63
C ASP A 195 -71.45 7.35 -3.65
N LEU A 196 -71.62 8.58 -3.14
CA LEU A 196 -72.76 8.92 -2.29
C LEU A 196 -73.95 9.38 -3.15
N THR A 197 -74.62 8.43 -3.82
CA THR A 197 -75.89 8.67 -4.52
C THR A 197 -77.08 8.43 -3.58
N LYS A 198 -78.25 9.02 -3.87
CA LYS A 198 -79.48 8.82 -3.06
C LYS A 198 -79.81 7.33 -2.90
N GLU A 199 -79.61 6.54 -3.94
CA GLU A 199 -79.82 5.09 -3.93
C GLU A 199 -78.84 4.39 -2.98
N LYS A 200 -77.55 4.74 -3.04
CA LYS A 200 -76.50 4.12 -2.22
C LYS A 200 -76.61 4.45 -0.73
N VAL A 201 -77.20 5.58 -0.37
CA VAL A 201 -77.45 5.96 1.04
C VAL A 201 -78.86 5.62 1.53
N GLY A 202 -79.64 4.85 0.76
CA GLY A 202 -80.98 4.40 1.17
C GLY A 202 -82.07 5.48 1.09
N LEU A 203 -81.81 6.58 0.38
CA LEU A 203 -82.74 7.69 0.13
C LEU A 203 -83.33 7.65 -1.29
N GLY A 204 -83.29 6.51 -1.98
CA GLY A 204 -83.77 6.38 -3.37
C GLY A 204 -85.26 6.68 -3.53
N ASN A 205 -86.06 6.47 -2.49
CA ASN A 205 -87.49 6.79 -2.48
C ASN A 205 -87.78 8.22 -1.99
N VAL A 206 -86.74 9.00 -1.68
CA VAL A 206 -86.90 10.38 -1.20
C VAL A 206 -86.76 11.33 -2.38
N ASP A 207 -87.89 11.85 -2.81
CA ASP A 207 -88.00 12.85 -3.87
C ASP A 207 -87.06 14.05 -3.65
N ASN A 208 -86.56 14.65 -4.74
CA ASN A 208 -85.69 15.82 -4.71
C ASN A 208 -86.35 17.10 -5.22
N PHE A 209 -87.63 17.27 -4.93
CA PHE A 209 -88.38 18.37 -5.49
C PHE A 209 -88.14 19.67 -4.72
N ALA A 210 -88.11 20.79 -5.43
CA ALA A 210 -88.17 22.10 -4.80
C ALA A 210 -89.60 22.35 -4.27
N THR A 211 -89.75 23.30 -3.35
CA THR A 211 -91.08 23.74 -2.92
C THR A 211 -91.78 24.53 -4.04
N ALA A 212 -93.08 24.31 -4.22
CA ALA A 212 -93.90 25.05 -5.19
C ALA A 212 -94.04 26.53 -4.78
N THR A 213 -93.99 27.44 -5.75
CA THR A 213 -94.42 28.83 -5.55
C THR A 213 -95.95 28.92 -5.54
N GLN A 214 -96.50 30.06 -5.09
CA GLN A 214 -97.95 30.27 -5.04
C GLN A 214 -98.61 30.09 -6.41
N THR A 215 -98.04 30.69 -7.46
CA THR A 215 -98.57 30.59 -8.83
C THR A 215 -98.51 29.18 -9.39
N GLU A 216 -97.43 28.43 -9.11
CA GLU A 216 -97.31 27.03 -9.53
C GLU A 216 -98.30 26.12 -8.78
N ALA A 217 -98.55 26.40 -7.49
CA ALA A 217 -99.53 25.70 -6.68
C ALA A 217 -100.98 25.94 -7.18
N GLU A 218 -101.31 27.19 -7.54
CA GLU A 218 -102.62 27.56 -8.09
C GLU A 218 -102.88 26.95 -9.48
N ALA A 219 -101.85 26.85 -10.32
CA ALA A 219 -101.98 26.33 -11.67
C ALA A 219 -102.07 24.79 -11.74
N ALA A 220 -101.68 24.09 -10.67
CA ALA A 220 -101.90 22.65 -10.44
C ALA A 220 -101.45 21.69 -11.57
N PHE A 221 -100.37 22.01 -12.31
CA PHE A 221 -99.88 21.18 -13.42
C PHE A 221 -98.47 20.60 -13.21
N ASN A 222 -97.75 20.99 -12.14
CA ASN A 222 -96.36 20.57 -11.93
C ASN A 222 -96.28 19.42 -10.92
N GLU A 223 -95.99 18.22 -11.41
CA GLU A 223 -95.89 16.99 -10.63
C GLU A 223 -94.52 16.82 -9.92
N GLU A 224 -93.55 17.71 -10.16
CA GLU A 224 -92.18 17.65 -9.64
C GLU A 224 -91.88 18.74 -8.58
N ARG A 225 -92.88 19.12 -7.78
CA ARG A 225 -92.75 20.14 -6.72
C ARG A 225 -93.46 19.71 -5.43
N PHE A 226 -92.86 20.01 -4.28
CA PHE A 226 -93.52 19.83 -2.99
C PHE A 226 -94.47 20.99 -2.67
N MET A 227 -95.69 20.67 -2.26
CA MET A 227 -96.66 21.65 -1.75
C MET A 227 -96.37 21.96 -0.28
N VAL A 228 -96.46 23.24 0.12
CA VAL A 228 -96.38 23.63 1.53
C VAL A 228 -97.74 24.11 2.04
N PRO A 229 -98.08 23.94 3.34
CA PRO A 229 -99.41 24.31 3.85
C PRO A 229 -99.82 25.76 3.56
N ARG A 230 -98.86 26.69 3.50
CA ARG A 230 -99.09 28.10 3.14
C ARG A 230 -99.64 28.26 1.72
N THR A 231 -99.19 27.45 0.77
CA THR A 231 -99.59 27.53 -0.65
C THR A 231 -100.76 26.59 -0.99
N THR A 232 -101.20 25.73 -0.05
CA THR A 232 -102.35 24.81 -0.24
C THR A 232 -103.68 25.36 0.26
N ARG A 233 -103.67 26.34 1.19
CA ARG A 233 -104.91 26.87 1.79
C ARG A 233 -105.59 27.86 0.85
N ASN A 234 -106.47 27.35 -0.01
CA ASN A 234 -107.52 28.16 -0.65
C ASN A 234 -108.49 28.64 0.44
N LEU A 235 -108.62 29.96 0.62
CA LEU A 235 -109.83 30.56 1.16
C LEU A 235 -110.77 30.86 -0.01
#